data_AF-A0A953AD17-F1
#
_entry.id   AF-A0A953AD17-F1
#
_cell.length_a   1.000
_cell.length_b   1.000
_cell.length_c   1.000
_cell.angle_alpha   90.00
_cell.angle_beta   90.00
_cell.angle_gamma   90.00
#
_symmetry.space_group_name_H-M   'P 1'
#
loop_
_entity.id
_entity.type
_entity.pdbx_description
1 polymer ?
#
loop_
_entity_poly.entity_id
_entity_poly.type
_entity_poly.pdbx_seq_one_letter_code
_entity_poly.pdbx_strand_id
1 'polypeptide(L)'
;MTQTIPIRLWQGEVDRQARKFFGPEHLGLDLTLDEAGHLRFEGDGGFVELTIRPASNNQVRLTIANQGFEQEIKEFRQRLARQAAAETSTSD
;
A
#
# COMPACT_ATOMS: atom_id res chain seq x y z
N MET A 1 12.77 3.63 5.49
CA MET A 1 12.35 5.02 5.25
C MET A 1 10.83 5.15 5.42
N THR A 2 10.32 6.34 5.69
CA THR A 2 8.86 6.59 5.76
C THR A 2 8.45 7.62 4.72
N GLN A 3 7.44 7.30 3.92
CA GLN A 3 6.97 8.15 2.83
C GLN A 3 5.45 8.19 2.81
N THR A 4 4.87 9.39 2.71
CA THR A 4 3.42 9.57 2.61
C THR A 4 3.06 10.01 1.20
N ILE A 5 2.16 9.28 0.56
CA ILE A 5 1.67 9.59 -0.77
C ILE A 5 0.14 9.66 -0.79
N PRO A 6 -0.43 10.68 -1.47
CA PRO A 6 -1.85 10.70 -1.77
C PRO A 6 -2.16 9.75 -2.93
N ILE A 7 -3.21 8.94 -2.78
CA ILE A 7 -3.68 8.01 -3.80
C ILE A 7 -5.19 8.17 -3.95
N ARG A 8 -5.68 8.38 -5.17
CA ARG A 8 -7.12 8.40 -5.49
C ARG A 8 -7.64 6.98 -5.67
N LEU A 9 -7.70 6.25 -4.57
CA LEU A 9 -8.28 4.90 -4.48
C LEU A 9 -9.07 4.80 -3.20
N TRP A 10 -10.00 3.85 -3.14
CA TRP A 10 -10.71 3.52 -1.91
C TRP A 10 -9.79 2.80 -0.93
N GLN A 11 -10.01 3.01 0.38
CA GLN A 11 -9.22 2.35 1.43
C GLN A 11 -9.19 0.82 1.25
N GLY A 12 -10.35 0.21 0.96
CA GLY A 12 -10.44 -1.24 0.76
C GLY A 12 -9.67 -1.78 -0.44
N GLU A 13 -9.58 -1.00 -1.53
CA GLU A 13 -8.76 -1.36 -2.71
C GLU A 13 -7.28 -1.35 -2.36
N VAL A 14 -6.81 -0.29 -1.69
CA VAL A 14 -5.41 -0.18 -1.26
C VAL A 14 -5.04 -1.27 -0.27
N ASP A 15 -5.92 -1.57 0.70
CA ASP A 15 -5.75 -2.62 1.69
C ASP A 15 -5.60 -4.00 1.03
N ARG A 16 -6.49 -4.31 0.08
CA ARG A 16 -6.45 -5.57 -0.68
C ARG A 16 -5.20 -5.69 -1.55
N GLN A 17 -4.80 -4.61 -2.23
CA GLN A 17 -3.57 -4.58 -3.04
C GLN A 17 -2.33 -4.74 -2.17
N ALA A 18 -2.27 -4.05 -1.03
CA ALA A 18 -1.19 -4.16 -0.07
C ALA A 18 -1.03 -5.61 0.42
N ARG A 19 -2.11 -6.24 0.89
CA ARG A 19 -2.11 -7.64 1.33
C ARG A 19 -1.67 -8.60 0.23
N LYS A 20 -2.13 -8.39 -1.01
CA LYS A 20 -1.76 -9.25 -2.14
C LYS A 20 -0.31 -9.07 -2.60
N PHE A 21 0.24 -7.86 -2.49
CA PHE A 21 1.58 -7.54 -2.96
C PHE A 21 2.65 -7.84 -1.92
N PHE A 22 2.43 -7.46 -0.65
CA PHE A 22 3.39 -7.66 0.44
C PHE A 22 3.20 -9.00 1.14
N GLY A 23 1.99 -9.56 1.11
CA GLY A 23 1.70 -10.81 1.80
C GLY A 23 2.44 -12.02 1.25
N PRO A 24 2.17 -13.20 1.84
CA PRO A 24 2.91 -14.42 1.58
C PRO A 24 2.83 -14.91 0.14
N GLU A 25 1.80 -14.50 -0.62
CA GLU A 25 1.60 -14.91 -2.01
C GLU A 25 2.60 -14.30 -3.00
N HIS A 26 3.22 -13.16 -2.68
CA HIS A 26 4.09 -12.45 -3.62
C HIS A 26 5.47 -12.15 -3.03
N LEU A 27 5.51 -11.37 -1.96
CA LEU A 27 6.75 -10.97 -1.30
C LEU A 27 7.17 -11.92 -0.17
N GLY A 28 6.26 -12.78 0.29
CA GLY A 28 6.58 -13.73 1.34
C GLY A 28 6.65 -13.12 2.74
N LEU A 29 6.15 -11.89 2.94
CA LEU A 29 6.19 -11.25 4.26
C LEU A 29 5.06 -11.75 5.15
N ASP A 30 5.37 -11.90 6.44
CA ASP A 30 4.42 -12.25 7.47
C ASP A 30 3.63 -11.02 7.90
N LEU A 31 2.30 -11.10 7.84
CA LEU A 31 1.41 -10.03 8.28
C LEU A 31 1.32 -10.06 9.80
N THR A 32 2.06 -9.17 10.47
CA THR A 32 2.10 -9.08 11.94
C THR A 32 1.06 -8.13 12.50
N LEU A 33 0.56 -7.17 11.71
CA LEU A 33 -0.56 -6.29 12.09
C LEU A 33 -1.59 -6.23 10.96
N ASP A 34 -2.83 -6.50 11.32
CA ASP A 34 -3.98 -6.48 10.41
C ASP A 34 -5.13 -5.67 11.01
N GLU A 35 -5.06 -4.35 10.87
CA GLU A 35 -6.12 -3.44 11.29
C GLU A 35 -6.69 -2.66 10.11
N ALA A 36 -7.93 -2.19 10.24
CA ALA A 36 -8.61 -1.45 9.19
C ALA A 36 -7.84 -0.15 8.84
N GLY A 37 -7.14 -0.16 7.70
CA GLY A 37 -6.30 0.96 7.27
C GLY A 37 -4.94 1.02 7.97
N HIS A 38 -4.52 -0.05 8.63
CA HIS A 38 -3.18 -0.15 9.17
C HIS A 38 -2.68 -1.60 9.09
N LEU A 39 -1.72 -1.82 8.20
CA LEU A 39 -1.16 -3.13 7.92
C LEU A 39 0.35 -3.11 8.20
N ARG A 40 0.87 -4.14 8.85
CA ARG A 40 2.31 -4.32 9.05
C ARG A 40 2.73 -5.71 8.62
N PHE A 41 3.77 -5.73 7.82
CA PHE A 41 4.40 -6.91 7.25
C PHE A 41 5.84 -6.97 7.74
N GLU A 42 6.29 -8.12 8.21
CA GLU A 42 7.67 -8.35 8.66
C GLU A 42 8.28 -9.51 7.89
N GLY A 43 9.58 -9.42 7.62
CA GLY A 43 10.32 -10.46 6.93
C GLY A 43 11.79 -10.46 7.33
N ASP A 44 12.53 -11.43 6.80
CA ASP A 44 13.92 -11.70 7.19
C ASP A 44 14.87 -10.50 6.95
N GLY A 45 14.51 -9.61 6.02
CA GLY A 45 15.26 -8.41 5.65
C GLY A 45 14.78 -7.09 6.28
N GLY A 46 13.75 -7.12 7.14
CA GLY A 46 13.17 -5.92 7.76
C GLY A 46 11.64 -5.91 7.78
N PHE A 47 11.02 -4.74 7.61
CA PHE A 47 9.56 -4.61 7.75
C PHE A 47 8.96 -3.60 6.76
N VAL A 48 7.66 -3.73 6.52
CA VAL A 48 6.85 -2.82 5.73
C VAL A 48 5.56 -2.52 6.50
N GLU A 49 5.35 -1.27 6.84
CA GLU A 49 4.17 -0.76 7.51
C GLU A 49 3.40 0.18 6.57
N LEU A 50 2.10 -0.04 6.45
CA LEU A 50 1.20 0.66 5.54
C LEU A 50 0.07 1.23 6.37
N THR A 51 0.05 2.55 6.51
CA THR A 51 -1.05 3.28 7.13
C THR A 51 -1.88 3.93 6.03
N ILE A 52 -3.13 3.53 5.91
CA ILE A 52 -4.08 4.02 4.92
C ILE A 52 -5.10 4.91 5.66
N ARG A 53 -4.99 6.22 5.44
CA ARG A 53 -5.90 7.20 6.05
C ARG A 53 -6.87 7.70 4.99
N PRO A 54 -8.19 7.54 5.17
CA PRO A 54 -9.16 8.16 4.27
C PRO A 54 -9.05 9.69 4.31
N ALA A 55 -9.19 10.32 3.15
CA ALA A 55 -9.23 11.76 2.96
C ALA A 55 -10.43 12.14 2.08
N SER A 56 -10.72 13.44 1.97
CA SER A 56 -11.83 13.95 1.15
C SER A 56 -11.61 13.68 -0.36
N ASN A 57 -12.70 13.55 -1.13
CA ASN A 57 -12.71 13.28 -2.59
C ASN A 57 -12.15 11.91 -3.02
N ASN A 58 -12.61 10.80 -2.44
CA ASN A 58 -12.19 9.44 -2.85
C ASN A 58 -10.66 9.26 -2.86
N GLN A 59 -10.00 9.98 -1.97
CA GLN A 59 -8.55 9.98 -1.87
C GLN A 59 -8.17 9.38 -0.53
N VAL A 60 -7.14 8.55 -0.51
CA VAL A 60 -6.52 8.06 0.70
C VAL A 60 -5.09 8.60 0.77
N ARG A 61 -4.63 8.89 1.99
CA ARG A 61 -3.22 9.11 2.28
C ARG A 61 -2.64 7.78 2.70
N LEU A 62 -1.82 7.22 1.82
CA LEU A 62 -1.05 6.03 2.10
C LEU A 62 0.33 6.45 2.64
N THR A 63 0.58 6.16 3.90
CA THR A 63 1.90 6.27 4.51
C THR A 63 2.55 4.91 4.51
N ILE A 64 3.70 4.81 3.87
CA ILE A 64 4.50 3.60 3.75
C ILE A 64 5.75 3.81 4.58
N ALA A 65 5.84 3.13 5.71
CA ALA A 65 7.08 2.95 6.46
C ALA A 65 7.71 1.62 6.02
N ASN A 66 9.00 1.60 5.75
CA ASN A 66 9.72 0.36 5.50
C ASN A 66 11.09 0.39 6.14
N GLN A 67 11.66 -0.79 6.33
CA GLN A 67 13.06 -1.00 6.60
C GLN A 67 13.50 -2.11 5.65
N GLY A 68 14.29 -1.78 4.64
CA GLY A 68 14.56 -2.67 3.51
C GLY A 68 13.48 -2.60 2.42
N PHE A 69 13.61 -3.47 1.41
CA PHE A 69 12.61 -3.64 0.33
C PHE A 69 12.32 -2.37 -0.50
N GLU A 70 13.29 -1.46 -0.62
CA GLU A 70 13.09 -0.16 -1.29
C GLU A 70 12.69 -0.29 -2.76
N GLN A 71 13.20 -1.30 -3.46
CA GLN A 71 12.84 -1.59 -4.86
C GLN A 71 11.37 -2.04 -4.96
N GLU A 72 10.96 -3.00 -4.14
CA GLU A 72 9.60 -3.53 -4.14
C GLU A 72 8.57 -2.47 -3.71
N ILE A 73 8.93 -1.61 -2.75
CA ILE A 73 8.11 -0.47 -2.34
C ILE A 73 7.95 0.52 -3.51
N LYS A 74 9.02 0.75 -4.27
CA LYS A 74 8.97 1.62 -5.45
C LYS A 74 8.07 1.03 -6.53
N GLU A 75 8.14 -0.27 -6.78
CA GLU A 75 7.24 -0.97 -7.71
C GLU A 75 5.78 -0.92 -7.26
N PHE A 76 5.53 -1.21 -5.99
CA PHE A 76 4.19 -1.14 -5.41
C PHE A 76 3.57 0.26 -5.59
N ARG A 77 4.36 1.30 -5.32
CA ARG A 77 3.91 2.70 -5.51
C ARG A 77 3.60 3.00 -6.97
N GLN A 78 4.43 2.56 -7.91
CA GLN A 78 4.17 2.75 -9.34
C GLN A 78 2.89 2.02 -9.77
N ARG A 79 2.65 0.83 -9.23
CA ARG A 79 1.45 0.04 -9.49
C ARG A 79 0.20 0.73 -8.98
N LEU A 80 0.20 1.20 -7.72
CA LEU A 80 -0.92 1.94 -7.16
C LEU A 80 -1.19 3.26 -7.90
N ALA A 81 -0.14 4.00 -8.29
CA ALA A 81 -0.29 5.23 -9.06
C ALA A 81 -0.94 4.96 -10.43
N ARG A 82 -0.55 3.86 -11.11
CA ARG A 82 -1.17 3.43 -12.36
C ARG A 82 -2.64 3.01 -12.17
N GLN A 83 -2.97 2.29 -11.11
CA GLN A 83 -4.35 1.92 -10.81
C GLN A 83 -5.23 3.13 -10.50
N ALA A 84 -4.75 4.06 -9.66
CA ALA A 84 -5.46 5.30 -9.37
C ALA A 84 -5.75 6.11 -10.63
N ALA A 85 -4.79 6.15 -11.57
CA ALA A 85 -4.99 6.79 -12.87
C ALA A 85 -6.03 6.04 -13.73
N ALA A 86 -6.01 4.70 -13.74
CA ALA A 86 -6.95 3.89 -14.49
C ALA A 86 -8.40 4.01 -13.97
N GLU A 87 -8.61 3.95 -12.64
CA GLU A 87 -9.95 4.14 -12.06
C GLU A 87 -10.51 5.54 -12.34
N THR A 88 -9.66 6.57 -12.34
CA THR A 88 -10.08 7.94 -12.67
C THR A 88 -10.54 8.07 -14.13
N SER A 89 -9.99 7.28 -15.05
CA SER A 89 -10.34 7.32 -16.48
C SER A 89 -11.55 6.45 -16.86
N THR A 90 -12.07 5.62 -15.95
CA THR A 90 -13.21 4.71 -16.25
C THR A 90 -14.56 5.27 -15.75
N SER A 91 -14.55 6.50 -15.23
CA SER A 91 -15.75 7.26 -14.86
C SER A 91 -15.90 8.46 -15.80
N ASP A 92 -16.13 8.23 -17.09
CA ASP A 92 -16.64 9.22 -18.06
C ASP A 92 -17.84 8.61 -18.80
#